data_AF-A0A933MDZ7-F1
#
_entry.id   AF-A0A933MDZ7-F1
#
_cell.length_a   1.000
_cell.length_b   1.000
_cell.length_c   1.000
_cell.angle_alpha   90.00
_cell.angle_beta   90.00
_cell.angle_gamma   90.00
#
_symmetry.space_group_name_H-M   'P 1'
#
loop_
_entity.id
_entity.type
_entity.pdbx_description
1 polymer ?
#
loop_
_entity_poly.entity_id
_entity_poly.type
_entity_poly.pdbx_seq_one_letter_code
_entity_poly.pdbx_strand_id
1 'polypeptide(L)'
;MENLLDLYERPLDPREPVVGLDEKPVQLLKECRGPIRADKPGKIMKRDSEYVRNGTANVFCVVEPKAGRHLTAATKNRKGPEFAKTVGRIARAYPKARTIHLVMDNLSTHGAKALRDYYGEERGEELWERFRVHYTPKHGSWLNQAEIECGLFGRRCLGKDRVGDLESLQQRTQAWNTRGRHSDIGGDAIVDARPLLGCGFVVRRLQASSLLAPHSSPRPKIDRPKGQRGYALSPTSVRKAPPPWTPT
;
A
#
# COMPACT_ATOMS: atom_id res chain seq x y z
N MET A 1 13.32 -17.83 0.56
CA MET A 1 12.28 -17.45 -0.42
C MET A 1 11.14 -18.44 -0.32
N GLU A 2 11.40 -19.73 -0.54
CA GLU A 2 10.42 -20.83 -0.40
C GLU A 2 9.58 -20.77 0.89
N ASN A 3 10.19 -20.63 2.07
CA ASN A 3 9.45 -20.53 3.34
C ASN A 3 8.34 -19.46 3.38
N LEU A 4 8.51 -18.36 2.64
CA LEU A 4 7.52 -17.28 2.58
C LEU A 4 6.39 -17.61 1.59
N LEU A 5 6.72 -18.31 0.49
CA LEU A 5 5.73 -18.83 -0.44
C LEU A 5 4.88 -19.91 0.24
N ASP A 6 5.51 -20.86 0.93
CA ASP A 6 4.83 -21.89 1.72
C ASP A 6 3.88 -21.27 2.75
N LEU A 7 4.32 -20.18 3.41
CA LEU A 7 3.48 -19.43 4.35
C LEU A 7 2.23 -18.86 3.67
N TYR A 8 2.40 -18.25 2.49
CA TYR A 8 1.28 -17.71 1.72
C TYR A 8 0.39 -18.78 1.12
N GLU A 9 0.84 -20.03 0.96
CA GLU A 9 0.01 -21.13 0.46
C GLU A 9 -0.93 -21.71 1.54
N ARG A 10 -0.57 -21.61 2.83
CA ARG A 10 -1.37 -22.13 3.95
C ARG A 10 -2.84 -21.69 3.91
N PRO A 11 -3.82 -22.55 4.18
CA PRO A 11 -5.22 -22.16 4.21
C PRO A 11 -5.47 -21.02 5.21
N LEU A 12 -6.52 -20.24 5.00
CA LEU A 12 -6.91 -19.18 5.93
C LEU A 12 -7.22 -19.81 7.30
N ASP A 13 -6.46 -19.43 8.32
CA ASP A 13 -6.70 -19.81 9.71
C ASP A 13 -6.75 -18.54 10.59
N PRO A 14 -7.91 -18.18 11.15
CA PRO A 14 -8.05 -17.03 12.06
C PRO A 14 -7.16 -17.11 13.31
N ARG A 15 -6.65 -18.30 13.68
CA ARG A 15 -5.71 -18.49 14.80
C ARG A 15 -4.25 -18.32 14.40
N GLU A 16 -3.91 -18.42 13.11
CA GLU A 16 -2.59 -18.17 12.54
C GLU A 16 -2.66 -17.18 11.35
N PRO A 17 -3.16 -15.95 11.54
CA PRO A 17 -3.31 -14.98 10.45
C PRO A 17 -1.95 -14.60 9.84
N VAL A 18 -1.91 -14.50 8.51
CA VAL A 18 -0.74 -14.02 7.75
C VAL A 18 -0.94 -12.57 7.36
N VAL A 19 -0.23 -11.68 8.05
CA VAL A 19 -0.38 -10.23 7.93
C VAL A 19 0.86 -9.65 7.27
N GLY A 20 0.68 -8.96 6.15
CA GLY A 20 1.73 -8.13 5.54
C GLY A 20 1.75 -6.74 6.16
N LEU A 21 2.95 -6.19 6.34
CA LEU A 21 3.18 -4.79 6.71
C LEU A 21 4.23 -4.17 5.79
N ASP A 22 3.91 -2.99 5.27
CA ASP A 22 4.83 -2.12 4.51
C ASP A 22 4.51 -0.64 4.77
N GLU A 23 5.35 0.27 4.28
CA GLU A 23 5.23 1.70 4.52
C GLU A 23 5.13 2.50 3.22
N LYS A 24 4.27 3.53 3.24
CA LYS A 24 4.14 4.51 2.17
C LYS A 24 4.31 5.93 2.71
N PRO A 25 5.36 6.66 2.29
CA PRO A 25 5.43 8.09 2.56
C PRO A 25 4.34 8.83 1.77
N VAL A 26 3.70 9.80 2.42
CA VAL A 26 2.62 10.62 1.84
C VAL A 26 2.98 12.09 1.99
N GLN A 27 2.90 12.85 0.90
CA GLN A 27 3.02 14.31 0.96
C GLN A 27 1.70 14.92 1.39
N LEU A 28 1.75 15.82 2.37
CA LEU A 28 0.58 16.59 2.80
C LEU A 28 0.51 17.88 1.99
N LEU A 29 -0.51 17.98 1.15
CA LEU A 29 -0.72 19.09 0.22
C LEU A 29 -2.06 19.72 0.52
N LYS A 30 -2.06 20.99 0.93
CA LYS A 30 -3.28 21.78 1.13
C LYS A 30 -3.58 22.58 -0.12
N GLU A 31 -4.85 22.65 -0.49
CA GLU A 31 -5.27 23.50 -1.59
C GLU A 31 -5.11 24.98 -1.22
N CYS A 32 -4.52 25.78 -2.12
CA CYS A 32 -4.45 27.24 -1.95
C CYS A 32 -5.85 27.87 -2.07
N ARG A 33 -6.66 27.33 -2.99
CA ARG A 33 -8.02 27.75 -3.29
C ARG A 33 -8.89 26.51 -3.44
N GLY A 34 -10.11 26.59 -2.94
CA GLY A 34 -11.08 25.49 -3.09
C GLY A 34 -11.38 25.18 -4.56
N PRO A 35 -11.77 23.94 -4.88
CA PRO A 35 -12.01 23.54 -6.25
C PRO A 35 -13.25 24.26 -6.80
N ILE A 36 -13.19 24.65 -8.07
CA ILE A 36 -14.36 25.20 -8.77
C ILE A 36 -15.19 24.00 -9.24
N ARG A 37 -16.36 23.82 -8.62
CA ARG A 37 -17.29 22.74 -8.97
C ARG A 37 -17.81 22.92 -10.40
N ALA A 38 -18.10 21.81 -11.06
CA ALA A 38 -18.83 21.84 -12.30
C ALA A 38 -20.26 22.33 -12.01
N ASP A 39 -20.67 23.39 -12.67
CA ASP A 39 -21.97 24.05 -12.51
C ASP A 39 -23.01 23.56 -13.53
N LYS A 40 -22.57 22.88 -14.59
CA LYS A 40 -23.41 22.44 -15.72
C LYS A 40 -22.97 21.07 -16.27
N PRO A 41 -23.89 20.29 -16.86
CA PRO A 41 -23.55 19.07 -17.61
C PRO A 41 -22.48 19.33 -18.67
N GLY A 42 -21.49 18.43 -18.77
CA GLY A 42 -20.37 18.56 -19.70
C GLY A 42 -19.18 19.40 -19.21
N LYS A 43 -19.27 20.05 -18.04
CA LYS A 43 -18.11 20.70 -17.40
C LYS A 43 -17.47 19.76 -16.38
N ILE A 44 -16.14 19.78 -16.33
CA ILE A 44 -15.36 19.07 -15.30
C ILE A 44 -15.01 20.02 -14.15
N MET A 45 -14.93 19.48 -12.94
CA MET A 45 -14.39 20.19 -11.78
C MET A 45 -12.96 20.66 -12.09
N LYS A 46 -12.65 21.92 -11.78
CA LYS A 46 -11.31 22.49 -11.93
C LYS A 46 -10.64 22.60 -10.58
N ARG A 47 -9.40 22.12 -10.50
CA ARG A 47 -8.52 22.30 -9.34
C ARG A 47 -7.44 23.30 -9.69
N ASP A 48 -7.11 24.15 -8.72
CA ASP A 48 -5.96 25.02 -8.83
C ASP A 48 -4.67 24.19 -8.91
N SER A 49 -3.79 24.56 -9.83
CA SER A 49 -2.48 23.91 -9.95
C SER A 49 -1.61 24.24 -8.73
N GLU A 50 -1.75 25.44 -8.15
CA GLU A 50 -1.05 25.84 -6.93
C GLU A 50 -1.50 25.01 -5.70
N TYR A 51 -0.55 24.72 -4.82
CA TYR A 51 -0.79 24.07 -3.52
C TYR A 51 0.19 24.55 -2.47
N VAL A 52 -0.20 24.43 -1.21
CA VAL A 52 0.68 24.64 -0.05
C VAL A 52 1.22 23.29 0.40
N ARG A 53 2.54 23.16 0.53
CA ARG A 53 3.18 21.93 1.00
C ARG A 53 3.22 21.95 2.53
N ASN A 54 2.43 21.08 3.17
CA ASN A 54 2.29 20.96 4.63
C ASN A 54 3.16 19.83 5.22
N GLY A 55 4.31 19.59 4.60
CA GLY A 55 5.23 18.52 5.01
C GLY A 55 4.82 17.14 4.51
N THR A 56 5.18 16.12 5.29
CA THR A 56 5.02 14.71 4.94
C THR A 56 4.52 13.91 6.13
N ALA A 57 3.74 12.87 5.84
CA ALA A 57 3.30 11.85 6.77
C ALA A 57 3.73 10.46 6.30
N ASN A 58 3.40 9.44 7.08
CA ASN A 58 3.59 8.03 6.71
C ASN A 58 2.26 7.27 6.79
N VAL A 59 2.14 6.23 6.00
CA VAL A 59 1.07 5.25 6.11
C VAL A 59 1.72 3.87 6.21
N PHE A 60 1.49 3.18 7.32
CA PHE A 60 1.77 1.74 7.42
C PHE A 60 0.63 0.99 6.74
N CYS A 61 0.89 0.45 5.56
CA CYS A 61 -0.02 -0.41 4.81
C CYS A 61 -0.03 -1.78 5.47
N VAL A 62 -1.17 -2.19 6.00
CA VAL A 62 -1.29 -3.47 6.71
C VAL A 62 -2.48 -4.23 6.18
N VAL A 63 -2.27 -5.48 5.80
CA VAL A 63 -3.31 -6.32 5.19
C VAL A 63 -3.15 -7.78 5.61
N GLU A 64 -4.27 -8.47 5.85
CA GLU A 64 -4.36 -9.92 5.83
C GLU A 64 -5.06 -10.33 4.52
N PRO A 65 -4.30 -10.69 3.47
CA PRO A 65 -4.84 -10.76 2.12
C PRO A 65 -5.90 -11.85 1.94
N LYS A 66 -5.72 -13.01 2.58
CA LYS A 66 -6.68 -14.13 2.50
C LYS A 66 -8.01 -13.84 3.20
N ALA A 67 -8.00 -12.99 4.22
CA ALA A 67 -9.22 -12.56 4.90
C ALA A 67 -9.84 -11.29 4.28
N GLY A 68 -9.18 -10.67 3.28
CA GLY A 68 -9.59 -9.38 2.74
C GLY A 68 -9.54 -8.23 3.76
N ARG A 69 -8.80 -8.39 4.86
CA ARG A 69 -8.85 -7.47 6.01
C ARG A 69 -7.75 -6.41 5.93
N HIS A 70 -8.13 -5.14 5.89
CA HIS A 70 -7.21 -4.00 5.94
C HIS A 70 -7.08 -3.44 7.35
N LEU A 71 -5.85 -3.19 7.79
CA LEU A 71 -5.49 -2.66 9.11
C LEU A 71 -4.54 -1.45 8.99
N THR A 72 -4.54 -0.80 7.82
CA THR A 72 -3.65 0.29 7.44
C THR A 72 -3.71 1.46 8.43
N ALA A 73 -2.59 2.08 8.74
CA ALA A 73 -2.48 3.13 9.77
C ALA A 73 -1.72 4.36 9.26
N ALA A 74 -2.38 5.52 9.25
CA ALA A 74 -1.72 6.80 8.99
C ALA A 74 -1.07 7.35 10.26
N THR A 75 0.20 7.71 10.15
CA THR A 75 1.05 8.17 11.23
C THR A 75 1.84 9.41 10.82
N LYS A 76 2.32 10.17 11.79
CA LYS A 76 3.13 11.37 11.51
C LYS A 76 4.45 11.06 10.80
N ASN A 77 5.01 9.88 11.04
CA ASN A 77 6.25 9.39 10.43
C ASN A 77 6.35 7.86 10.59
N ARG A 78 7.41 7.29 10.03
CA ARG A 78 7.74 5.86 10.08
C ARG A 78 8.69 5.45 11.21
N LYS A 79 8.87 6.29 12.23
CA LYS A 79 9.87 6.02 13.28
C LYS A 79 9.41 4.90 14.21
N GLY A 80 10.36 4.30 14.94
CA GLY A 80 10.14 3.21 15.89
C GLY A 80 8.88 3.31 16.77
N PRO A 81 8.57 4.47 17.40
CA PRO A 81 7.34 4.60 18.19
C PRO A 81 6.04 4.44 17.38
N GLU A 82 5.99 4.92 16.13
CA GLU A 82 4.82 4.76 15.26
C GLU A 82 4.73 3.34 14.71
N PHE A 83 5.87 2.69 14.44
CA PHE A 83 5.93 1.26 14.14
C PHE A 83 5.38 0.42 15.31
N ALA A 84 5.88 0.64 16.53
CA ALA A 84 5.44 -0.08 17.73
C ALA A 84 3.93 0.05 17.97
N LYS A 85 3.39 1.28 17.86
CA LYS A 85 1.94 1.52 17.94
C LYS A 85 1.18 0.73 16.87
N THR A 86 1.70 0.65 15.65
CA THR A 86 1.08 -0.07 14.54
C THR A 86 1.09 -1.58 14.80
N VAL A 87 2.21 -2.15 15.20
CA VAL A 87 2.30 -3.57 15.59
C VAL A 87 1.35 -3.88 16.75
N GLY A 88 1.28 -3.00 17.75
CA GLY A 88 0.31 -3.11 18.84
C GLY A 88 -1.15 -3.06 18.36
N ARG A 89 -1.47 -2.29 17.32
CA ARG A 89 -2.81 -2.30 16.68
C ARG A 89 -3.09 -3.64 16.01
N ILE A 90 -2.12 -4.23 15.31
CA ILE A 90 -2.25 -5.56 14.70
C ILE A 90 -2.53 -6.60 15.78
N ALA A 91 -1.75 -6.63 16.86
CA ALA A 91 -1.97 -7.57 17.96
C ALA A 91 -3.39 -7.47 18.56
N ARG A 92 -3.89 -6.24 18.75
CA ARG A 92 -5.26 -6.00 19.24
C ARG A 92 -6.34 -6.41 18.25
N ALA A 93 -6.05 -6.40 16.95
CA ALA A 93 -6.99 -6.82 15.91
C ALA A 93 -7.19 -8.35 15.88
N TYR A 94 -6.27 -9.12 16.46
CA TYR A 94 -6.31 -10.58 16.54
C TYR A 94 -6.14 -11.06 17.99
N PRO A 95 -7.08 -10.77 18.91
CA PRO A 95 -6.91 -11.13 20.33
C PRO A 95 -6.89 -12.65 20.58
N LYS A 96 -7.51 -13.44 19.69
CA LYS A 96 -7.62 -14.90 19.80
C LYS A 96 -6.58 -15.66 18.96
N ALA A 97 -5.70 -14.97 18.24
CA ALA A 97 -4.67 -15.63 17.46
C ALA A 97 -3.63 -16.26 18.38
N ARG A 98 -3.27 -17.52 18.08
CA ARG A 98 -2.16 -18.21 18.75
C ARG A 98 -0.82 -17.63 18.31
N THR A 99 -0.68 -17.31 17.02
CA THR A 99 0.52 -16.70 16.47
C THR A 99 0.13 -15.83 15.29
N ILE A 100 0.61 -14.58 15.25
CA ILE A 100 0.40 -13.71 14.10
C ILE A 100 1.64 -13.79 13.21
N HIS A 101 1.50 -14.28 11.99
CA HIS A 101 2.60 -14.34 11.04
C HIS A 101 2.77 -12.97 10.38
N LEU A 102 3.80 -12.22 10.78
CA LEU A 102 4.03 -10.86 10.28
C LEU A 102 5.08 -10.88 9.18
N VAL A 103 4.69 -10.53 7.95
CA VAL A 103 5.60 -10.40 6.80
C VAL A 103 5.96 -8.94 6.62
N MET A 104 7.26 -8.62 6.59
CA MET A 104 7.76 -7.26 6.39
C MET A 104 9.20 -7.26 5.86
N ASP A 105 9.70 -6.09 5.46
CA ASP A 105 11.12 -5.92 5.14
C ASP A 105 11.98 -5.87 6.41
N ASN A 106 13.30 -5.99 6.23
CA ASN A 106 14.27 -6.00 7.33
C ASN A 106 14.87 -4.62 7.57
N LEU A 107 14.01 -3.63 7.83
CA LEU A 107 14.42 -2.28 8.21
C LEU A 107 14.87 -2.28 9.69
N SER A 108 15.87 -1.47 10.06
CA SER A 108 16.40 -1.44 11.43
C SER A 108 15.38 -1.04 12.51
N THR A 109 14.30 -0.36 12.11
CA THR A 109 13.18 0.00 12.99
C THR A 109 12.16 -1.11 13.15
N HIS A 110 12.22 -2.17 12.34
CA HIS A 110 11.28 -3.29 12.33
C HIS A 110 11.77 -4.41 13.25
N GLY A 111 11.60 -4.23 14.55
CA GLY A 111 12.04 -5.24 15.51
C GLY A 111 11.52 -5.03 16.92
N ALA A 112 11.74 -6.06 17.75
CA ALA A 112 11.39 -6.09 19.16
C ALA A 112 11.85 -4.84 19.92
N LYS A 113 13.06 -4.34 19.62
CA LYS A 113 13.61 -3.13 20.24
C LYS A 113 12.66 -1.94 20.14
N ALA A 114 12.03 -1.71 18.98
CA ALA A 114 11.10 -0.60 18.82
C ALA A 114 9.87 -0.73 19.74
N LEU A 115 9.40 -1.95 19.97
CA LEU A 115 8.30 -2.22 20.88
C LEU A 115 8.73 -2.03 22.33
N ARG A 116 9.91 -2.54 22.72
CA ARG A 116 10.45 -2.38 24.08
C ARG A 116 10.72 -0.92 24.43
N ASP A 117 11.33 -0.18 23.51
CA ASP A 117 11.57 1.25 23.68
C ASP A 117 10.27 2.04 23.89
N TYR A 118 9.15 1.60 23.28
CA TYR A 118 7.88 2.32 23.32
C TYR A 118 6.92 1.86 24.43
N TYR A 119 6.83 0.55 24.68
CA TYR A 119 5.91 -0.07 25.64
C TYR A 119 6.56 -0.43 26.99
N GLY A 120 7.88 -0.31 27.10
CA GLY A 120 8.67 -0.86 28.20
C GLY A 120 9.16 -2.27 27.88
N GLU A 121 10.23 -2.72 28.57
CA GLU A 121 10.93 -3.97 28.28
C GLU A 121 9.98 -5.18 28.32
N GLU A 122 9.29 -5.39 29.45
CA GLU A 122 8.40 -6.52 29.69
C GLU A 122 7.23 -6.56 28.69
N ARG A 123 6.43 -5.49 28.65
CA ARG A 123 5.25 -5.40 27.76
C ARG A 123 5.63 -5.41 26.28
N GLY A 124 6.77 -4.82 25.93
CA GLY A 124 7.26 -4.79 24.56
C GLY A 124 7.66 -6.18 24.07
N GLU A 125 8.31 -6.96 24.92
CA GLU A 125 8.70 -8.34 24.62
C GLU A 125 7.46 -9.26 24.54
N GLU A 126 6.58 -9.20 25.54
CA GLU A 126 5.30 -9.96 25.54
C GLU A 126 4.49 -9.69 24.26
N LEU A 127 4.44 -8.43 23.84
CA LEU A 127 3.74 -8.05 22.61
C LEU A 127 4.45 -8.62 21.37
N TRP A 128 5.78 -8.61 21.33
CA TRP A 128 6.56 -9.13 20.21
C TRP A 128 6.44 -10.65 20.07
N GLU A 129 6.38 -11.39 21.18
CA GLU A 129 6.23 -12.85 21.22
C GLU A 129 4.91 -13.33 20.57
N ARG A 130 3.90 -12.46 20.48
CA ARG A 130 2.68 -12.76 19.72
C ARG A 130 2.91 -12.92 18.22
N PHE A 131 4.05 -12.48 17.71
CA PHE A 131 4.38 -12.44 16.30
C PHE A 131 5.47 -13.44 15.92
N ARG A 132 5.22 -14.19 14.85
CA ARG A 132 6.29 -14.88 14.10
C ARG A 132 6.63 -14.04 12.89
N VAL A 133 7.78 -13.37 12.94
CA VAL A 133 8.21 -12.46 11.87
C VAL A 133 8.88 -13.22 10.73
N HIS A 134 8.50 -12.87 9.50
CA HIS A 134 9.06 -13.37 8.26
C HIS A 134 9.60 -12.18 7.46
N TYR A 135 10.91 -12.06 7.40
CA TYR A 135 11.54 -11.01 6.59
C TYR A 135 11.54 -11.38 5.12
N THR A 136 11.15 -10.44 4.27
CA THR A 136 11.37 -10.59 2.83
C THR A 136 12.88 -10.58 2.51
N PRO A 137 13.34 -11.36 1.52
CA PRO A 137 14.72 -11.27 1.05
C PRO A 137 15.09 -9.84 0.65
N LYS A 138 16.39 -9.51 0.71
CA LYS A 138 16.89 -8.25 0.17
C LYS A 138 16.48 -8.12 -1.30
N HIS A 139 15.94 -6.96 -1.69
CA HIS A 139 15.36 -6.70 -3.02
C HIS A 139 14.17 -7.59 -3.40
N GLY A 140 13.62 -8.37 -2.46
CA GLY A 140 12.46 -9.24 -2.64
C GLY A 140 11.15 -8.57 -2.20
N SER A 141 11.04 -7.26 -2.32
CA SER A 141 9.90 -6.49 -1.80
C SER A 141 8.58 -6.85 -2.51
N TRP A 142 8.68 -7.31 -3.77
CA TRP A 142 7.58 -7.89 -4.55
C TRP A 142 6.90 -9.11 -3.91
N LEU A 143 7.55 -9.78 -2.94
CA LEU A 143 6.95 -10.86 -2.16
C LEU A 143 6.06 -10.34 -1.02
N ASN A 144 6.23 -9.10 -0.58
CA ASN A 144 5.43 -8.54 0.50
C ASN A 144 4.07 -8.13 -0.04
N GLN A 145 3.02 -8.88 0.29
CA GLN A 145 1.66 -8.56 -0.16
C GLN A 145 1.15 -7.20 0.37
N ALA A 146 1.80 -6.59 1.37
CA ALA A 146 1.50 -5.22 1.77
C ALA A 146 1.88 -4.15 0.74
N GLU A 147 2.78 -4.44 -0.22
CA GLU A 147 3.02 -3.52 -1.34
C GLU A 147 1.77 -3.34 -2.21
N ILE A 148 0.98 -4.41 -2.39
CA ILE A 148 -0.29 -4.38 -3.10
C ILE A 148 -1.27 -3.47 -2.35
N GLU A 149 -1.34 -3.60 -1.02
CA GLU A 149 -2.13 -2.74 -0.15
C GLU A 149 -1.70 -1.27 -0.28
N CYS A 150 -0.40 -0.96 -0.27
CA CYS A 150 0.09 0.40 -0.52
C CYS A 150 -0.33 0.96 -1.89
N GLY A 151 -0.31 0.11 -2.92
CA GLY A 151 -0.80 0.47 -4.25
C GLY A 151 -2.31 0.74 -4.27
N LEU A 152 -3.11 -0.12 -3.63
CA LEU A 152 -4.56 0.02 -3.52
C LEU A 152 -4.94 1.26 -2.69
N PHE A 153 -4.31 1.45 -1.54
CA PHE A 153 -4.48 2.62 -0.69
C PHE A 153 -4.19 3.91 -1.48
N GLY A 154 -3.04 3.98 -2.16
CA GLY A 154 -2.70 5.14 -2.98
C GLY A 154 -3.73 5.44 -4.07
N ARG A 155 -4.17 4.43 -4.81
CA ARG A 155 -5.08 4.62 -5.96
C ARG A 155 -6.55 4.80 -5.57
N ARG A 156 -7.03 4.10 -4.54
CA ARG A 156 -8.46 4.00 -4.19
C ARG A 156 -8.83 4.75 -2.92
N CYS A 157 -7.92 4.87 -1.94
CA CYS A 157 -8.17 5.68 -0.74
C CYS A 157 -7.79 7.14 -0.98
N LEU A 158 -6.56 7.41 -1.46
CA LEU A 158 -6.10 8.77 -1.72
C LEU A 158 -6.56 9.28 -3.09
N GLY A 159 -6.46 8.43 -4.12
CA GLY A 159 -6.85 8.78 -5.47
C GLY A 159 -6.11 10.00 -6.00
N LYS A 160 -6.84 10.93 -6.63
CA LYS A 160 -6.28 12.20 -7.13
C LYS A 160 -6.39 13.34 -6.13
N ASP A 161 -6.91 13.07 -4.94
CA ASP A 161 -7.25 14.09 -3.96
C ASP A 161 -6.03 14.50 -3.15
N ARG A 162 -5.91 15.80 -2.91
CA ARG A 162 -4.91 16.35 -2.01
C ARG A 162 -5.40 16.17 -0.57
N VAL A 163 -4.47 15.82 0.32
CA VAL A 163 -4.72 15.68 1.76
C VAL A 163 -3.82 16.68 2.47
N GLY A 164 -4.42 17.68 3.12
CA GLY A 164 -3.69 18.83 3.65
C GLY A 164 -3.02 18.62 5.00
N ASP A 165 -3.44 17.62 5.76
CA ASP A 165 -3.05 17.41 7.14
C ASP A 165 -3.19 15.93 7.55
N LEU A 166 -2.57 15.58 8.67
CA LEU A 166 -2.53 14.22 9.18
C LEU A 166 -3.91 13.73 9.65
N GLU A 167 -4.75 14.60 10.19
CA GLU A 167 -6.07 14.22 10.71
C GLU A 167 -6.97 13.75 9.56
N SER A 168 -7.03 14.52 8.48
CA SER A 168 -7.73 14.15 7.25
C SER A 168 -7.20 12.84 6.67
N LEU A 169 -5.88 12.62 6.72
CA LEU A 169 -5.28 11.35 6.28
C LEU A 169 -5.75 10.19 7.16
N GLN A 170 -5.77 10.37 8.48
CA GLN A 170 -6.23 9.36 9.43
C GLN A 170 -7.70 9.02 9.25
N GLN A 171 -8.57 10.01 9.06
CA GLN A 171 -10.00 9.79 8.79
C GLN A 171 -10.21 8.97 7.50
N ARG A 172 -9.51 9.31 6.41
CA ARG A 172 -9.57 8.54 5.16
C ARG A 172 -9.06 7.11 5.34
N THR A 173 -7.97 6.93 6.09
CA THR A 173 -7.43 5.61 6.41
C THR A 173 -8.39 4.77 7.24
N GLN A 174 -9.09 5.35 8.21
CA GLN A 174 -10.11 4.65 9.00
C GLN A 174 -11.30 4.23 8.12
N ALA A 175 -11.73 5.09 7.20
CA ALA A 175 -12.79 4.76 6.24
C ALA A 175 -12.34 3.62 5.30
N TRP A 176 -11.10 3.64 4.82
CA TRP A 176 -10.51 2.56 4.02
C TRP A 176 -10.56 1.21 4.74
N ASN A 177 -10.11 1.17 6.00
CA ASN A 177 -10.15 -0.06 6.80
C ASN A 177 -11.56 -0.58 7.07
N THR A 178 -12.58 0.28 6.98
CA THR A 178 -13.99 -0.11 7.18
C THR A 178 -14.58 -0.76 5.93
N ARG A 179 -14.16 -0.32 4.74
CA ARG A 179 -14.64 -0.89 3.46
C ARG A 179 -14.24 -2.36 3.28
N GLY A 180 -13.05 -2.76 3.74
CA GLY A 180 -12.63 -4.17 3.69
C GLY A 180 -13.23 -5.08 4.75
N ARG A 181 -14.02 -4.55 5.70
CA ARG A 181 -14.76 -5.42 6.64
C ARG A 181 -16.05 -6.01 6.05
N HIS A 182 -16.46 -5.56 4.86
CA HIS A 182 -17.70 -5.98 4.22
C HIS A 182 -17.57 -7.20 3.28
N SER A 183 -16.44 -7.92 3.28
CA SER A 183 -16.30 -9.17 2.53
C SER A 183 -16.87 -10.41 3.23
N ASP A 184 -17.60 -10.27 4.33
CA ASP A 184 -18.35 -11.36 4.98
C ASP A 184 -19.66 -11.74 4.24
N ILE A 185 -19.81 -11.37 2.96
CA ILE A 185 -20.93 -11.83 2.12
C ILE A 185 -20.37 -12.32 0.78
N GLY A 186 -20.37 -13.64 0.59
CA GLY A 186 -20.27 -14.29 -0.71
C GLY A 186 -18.85 -14.32 -1.28
N GLY A 187 -18.27 -15.52 -1.35
CA GLY A 187 -17.10 -15.77 -2.17
C GLY A 187 -17.41 -15.47 -3.63
N ASP A 188 -16.92 -14.32 -4.12
CA ASP A 188 -16.72 -14.03 -5.55
C ASP A 188 -15.87 -12.77 -5.83
N ALA A 189 -15.28 -12.12 -4.82
CA ALA A 189 -14.56 -10.85 -5.00
C ALA A 189 -13.04 -10.90 -4.73
N ILE A 190 -12.42 -12.08 -4.78
CA ILE A 190 -10.95 -12.24 -4.97
C ILE A 190 -10.69 -13.19 -6.14
N VAL A 191 -11.30 -12.91 -7.30
CA VAL A 191 -10.88 -13.43 -8.62
C VAL A 191 -11.01 -12.35 -9.69
N ASP A 192 -10.48 -11.15 -9.42
CA ASP A 192 -10.06 -10.27 -10.52
C ASP A 192 -8.56 -10.01 -10.41
N ALA A 193 -7.82 -11.11 -10.35
CA ALA A 193 -6.47 -11.18 -10.89
C ALA A 193 -6.55 -11.17 -12.42
N ARG A 194 -7.04 -10.08 -13.01
CA ARG A 194 -6.66 -9.74 -14.38
C ARG A 194 -5.15 -9.54 -14.35
N PRO A 195 -4.38 -10.31 -15.14
CA PRO A 195 -2.94 -10.20 -15.12
C PRO A 195 -2.58 -8.83 -15.69
N LEU A 196 -2.07 -7.93 -14.85
CA LEU A 196 -1.14 -6.90 -15.30
C LEU A 196 0.24 -7.52 -15.55
N LEU A 197 0.29 -8.69 -16.22
CA LEU A 197 1.50 -9.21 -16.83
C LEU A 197 1.61 -8.63 -18.23
N GLY A 198 2.19 -7.43 -18.30
CA GLY A 198 2.91 -6.93 -19.47
C GLY A 198 4.36 -7.43 -19.54
N CYS A 199 4.69 -8.53 -18.85
CA CYS A 199 5.97 -9.22 -18.97
C CYS A 199 5.69 -10.72 -19.01
N GLY A 200 5.91 -11.35 -20.17
CA GLY A 200 5.71 -12.78 -20.34
C GLY A 200 6.70 -13.58 -19.51
N PHE A 201 6.20 -14.40 -18.60
CA PHE A 201 6.89 -15.60 -18.13
C PHE A 201 5.84 -16.69 -17.91
N VAL A 202 5.67 -17.54 -18.91
CA VAL A 202 4.89 -18.78 -18.81
C VAL A 202 5.87 -19.87 -18.42
N VAL A 203 5.85 -20.33 -17.17
CA VAL A 203 6.49 -21.60 -16.81
C VAL A 203 5.54 -22.70 -17.26
N ARG A 204 5.68 -23.15 -18.51
CA ARG A 204 5.01 -24.36 -19.01
C ARG A 204 5.86 -25.57 -18.65
N ARG A 205 5.29 -26.45 -17.84
CA ARG A 205 5.79 -27.80 -17.57
C ARG A 205 5.78 -28.58 -18.90
N LEU A 206 6.95 -29.06 -19.32
CA LEU A 206 7.11 -29.95 -20.46
C LEU A 206 6.44 -31.30 -20.15
N GLN A 207 5.45 -31.68 -20.96
CA GLN A 207 5.20 -33.09 -21.26
C GLN A 207 5.28 -33.25 -22.77
N ALA A 208 6.23 -34.09 -23.19
CA ALA A 208 6.46 -34.46 -24.57
C ALA A 208 5.35 -35.42 -25.02
N SER A 209 4.75 -35.13 -26.17
CA SER A 209 4.25 -36.15 -27.08
C SER A 209 4.23 -35.57 -28.49
N SER A 210 4.90 -36.31 -29.35
CA SER A 210 5.09 -36.14 -30.78
C SER A 210 3.77 -35.98 -31.54
N LEU A 211 3.76 -35.10 -32.55
CA LEU A 211 3.37 -35.40 -33.95
C LEU A 211 3.57 -34.16 -34.83
N LEU A 212 4.08 -34.39 -36.04
CA LEU A 212 4.53 -33.41 -37.05
C LEU A 212 3.37 -32.68 -37.73
N ALA A 213 3.57 -31.38 -38.06
CA ALA A 213 3.61 -30.83 -39.44
C ALA A 213 3.47 -29.27 -39.44
N PRO A 214 4.05 -28.55 -40.41
CA PRO A 214 4.23 -27.09 -40.34
C PRO A 214 3.17 -26.33 -41.13
N HIS A 215 2.63 -25.26 -40.56
CA HIS A 215 1.92 -24.23 -41.33
C HIS A 215 2.41 -22.83 -40.95
N SER A 216 3.07 -22.22 -41.94
CA SER A 216 3.49 -20.84 -42.02
C SER A 216 2.28 -19.94 -42.27
N SER A 217 2.14 -18.87 -41.49
CA SER A 217 1.28 -17.75 -41.85
C SER A 217 1.93 -16.44 -41.39
N PRO A 218 1.87 -15.36 -42.20
CA PRO A 218 2.70 -14.17 -42.01
C PRO A 218 2.15 -13.23 -40.93
N ARG A 219 3.05 -12.57 -40.20
CA ARG A 219 2.71 -11.48 -39.25
C ARG A 219 2.27 -10.22 -40.01
N PRO A 220 1.19 -9.54 -39.61
CA PRO A 220 0.85 -8.23 -40.15
C PRO A 220 1.81 -7.15 -39.62
N LYS A 221 2.26 -6.27 -40.53
CA LYS A 221 3.07 -5.07 -40.22
C LYS A 221 2.18 -4.04 -39.51
N ILE A 222 2.66 -3.51 -38.39
CA ILE A 222 2.05 -2.37 -37.69
C ILE A 222 2.82 -1.11 -38.10
N ASP A 223 2.14 -0.22 -38.83
CA ASP A 223 2.65 1.09 -39.18
C ASP A 223 2.65 2.02 -37.95
N ARG A 224 3.79 2.68 -37.70
CA ARG A 224 3.94 3.71 -36.67
C ARG A 224 3.67 5.09 -37.29
N PRO A 225 2.72 5.90 -36.79
CA PRO A 225 2.64 7.30 -37.18
C PRO A 225 3.77 8.11 -36.52
N LYS A 226 4.48 8.87 -37.36
CA LYS A 226 5.49 9.86 -36.99
C LYS A 226 4.82 11.12 -36.42
N GLY A 227 5.37 11.64 -35.32
CA GLY A 227 5.32 13.05 -34.97
C GLY A 227 4.24 13.47 -33.97
N GLN A 228 4.58 13.51 -32.68
CA GLN A 228 4.05 14.53 -31.78
C GLN A 228 5.20 15.15 -30.98
N ARG A 229 5.26 16.47 -31.05
CA ARG A 229 6.27 17.35 -30.46
C ARG A 229 6.11 17.35 -28.94
N GLY A 230 7.25 17.34 -28.24
CA GLY A 230 7.28 17.44 -26.79
C GLY A 230 6.71 18.77 -26.29
N TYR A 231 5.78 18.70 -25.34
CA TYR A 231 5.44 19.83 -24.50
C TYR A 231 6.40 19.83 -23.31
N ALA A 232 7.29 20.82 -23.28
CA ALA A 232 8.12 21.11 -22.13
C ALA A 232 7.22 21.55 -20.96
N LEU A 233 7.32 20.86 -19.83
CA LEU A 233 6.71 21.28 -18.57
C LEU A 233 7.49 22.48 -18.04
N SER A 234 6.83 23.63 -17.94
CA SER A 234 7.35 24.81 -17.24
C SER A 234 7.42 24.55 -15.73
N PRO A 235 8.37 25.16 -15.00
CA PRO A 235 8.56 24.88 -13.58
C PRO A 235 7.44 25.49 -12.75
N THR A 236 6.63 24.64 -12.11
CA THR A 236 5.53 25.03 -11.22
C THR A 236 6.07 25.74 -9.98
N SER A 237 5.56 26.94 -9.70
CA SER A 237 5.96 27.77 -8.55
C SER A 237 5.50 27.15 -7.23
N VAL A 238 6.47 26.87 -6.35
CA VAL A 238 6.24 26.43 -4.95
C VAL A 238 6.42 27.65 -4.06
N ARG A 239 5.39 28.09 -3.34
CA ARG A 239 5.55 29.13 -2.32
C ARG A 239 5.89 28.48 -0.97
N LYS A 240 7.01 28.88 -0.36
CA LYS A 240 7.29 28.60 1.06
C LYS A 240 6.36 29.44 1.92
N ALA A 241 5.87 28.88 3.02
CA ALA A 241 5.04 29.62 3.98
C ALA A 241 5.82 30.82 4.58
N PRO A 242 5.18 31.99 4.77
CA PRO A 242 5.81 33.12 5.46
C PRO A 242 5.96 32.83 6.97
N PRO A 243 6.94 33.46 7.65
CA PRO A 243 7.15 33.31 9.10
C PRO A 243 5.99 33.92 9.91
N PRO A 244 5.76 33.45 11.15
CA PRO A 244 4.71 33.97 12.02
C PRO A 244 5.01 35.42 12.44
N TRP A 245 3.98 36.25 12.35
CA TRP A 245 4.00 37.66 12.75
C TRP A 245 4.22 37.81 14.26
N THR A 246 5.18 38.65 14.66
CA THR A 246 5.31 39.17 16.03
C THR A 246 4.51 40.46 16.15
N PRO A 247 3.65 40.62 17.17
CA PRO A 247 2.99 41.90 17.44
C PRO A 247 3.94 42.84 18.18
N THR A 248 3.96 44.10 17.75
CA THR A 248 4.55 45.24 18.46
C THR A 248 3.63 45.71 19.58
#